data_AF-A0AB34C2Y6-F1
#
_entry.id   AF-A0AB34C2Y6-F1
#
_cell.length_a   1.000
_cell.length_b   1.000
_cell.length_c   1.000
_cell.angle_alpha   90.00
_cell.angle_beta   90.00
_cell.angle_gamma   90.00
#
_symmetry.space_group_name_H-M   'P 1'
#
loop_
_entity.id
_entity.type
_entity.pdbx_description
1 polymer ?
#
loop_
_entity_poly.entity_id
_entity_poly.type
_entity_poly.pdbx_seq_one_letter_code
_entity_poly.pdbx_strand_id
1 'polypeptide(L)' 'DVSACKVTAVMDQHAFMTVAPGVELRVGDIIAFGTSHPCLTFDKWRTGLLVDERLDVLESMETCF' A
#
# COMPACT_ATOMS: atom_id res chain seq x y z
N ASP A 1 -10.11 -5.70 10.27
CA ASP A 1 -9.97 -6.32 8.95
C ASP A 1 -10.55 -5.36 7.92
N VAL A 2 -9.83 -5.08 6.84
CA VAL A 2 -10.22 -4.16 5.77
C VAL A 2 -10.40 -4.86 4.42
N SER A 3 -10.33 -6.19 4.39
CA SER A 3 -10.40 -7.01 3.17
C SER A 3 -11.66 -6.78 2.31
N ALA A 4 -12.77 -6.37 2.95
CA ALA A 4 -14.03 -6.04 2.27
C ALA A 4 -14.14 -4.55 1.85
N CYS A 5 -13.16 -3.71 2.18
CA CYS A 5 -13.07 -2.34 1.70
C CYS A 5 -12.58 -2.33 0.24
N LYS A 6 -12.93 -1.28 -0.52
CA LYS A 6 -12.60 -1.20 -1.94
C LYS A 6 -12.11 0.19 -2.33
N VAL A 7 -10.90 0.27 -2.89
CA VAL A 7 -10.42 1.48 -3.56
C VAL A 7 -11.25 1.70 -4.83
N THR A 8 -11.85 2.88 -4.98
CA THR A 8 -12.73 3.23 -6.09
C THR A 8 -12.09 4.17 -7.09
N ALA A 9 -11.13 4.99 -6.66
CA ALA A 9 -10.38 5.89 -7.51
C ALA A 9 -9.00 6.18 -6.91
N VAL A 10 -8.06 6.52 -7.79
CA VAL A 10 -6.72 6.99 -7.44
C VAL A 10 -6.48 8.30 -8.15
N MET A 11 -6.02 9.29 -7.40
CA MET A 11 -5.54 10.59 -7.85
C MET A 11 -4.03 10.66 -7.60
N ASP A 12 -3.38 11.72 -8.07
CA ASP A 12 -1.92 11.88 -8.03
C ASP A 12 -1.27 11.51 -6.68
N GLN A 13 -1.91 11.83 -5.55
CA GLN A 13 -1.40 11.59 -4.20
C GLN A 13 -2.45 11.02 -3.23
N HIS A 14 -3.64 10.65 -3.72
CA HIS A 14 -4.75 10.22 -2.86
C HIS A 14 -5.48 9.02 -3.47
N ALA A 15 -6.02 8.15 -2.62
CA ALA A 15 -6.94 7.09 -3.02
C ALA A 15 -8.30 7.30 -2.33
N PHE A 16 -9.39 7.13 -3.07
CA PHE A 16 -10.73 7.05 -2.51
C PHE A 16 -11.08 5.60 -2.25
N MET A 17 -11.64 5.31 -1.08
CA MET A 17 -11.99 3.95 -0.67
C MET A 17 -13.39 3.92 -0.04
N THR A 18 -14.19 2.93 -0.41
CA THR A 18 -15.42 2.62 0.33
C THR A 18 -15.09 1.72 1.50
N VAL A 19 -15.51 2.12 2.69
CA VAL A 19 -15.34 1.36 3.92
C VAL A 19 -16.55 0.44 4.10
N ALA A 20 -16.30 -0.85 4.34
CA ALA A 20 -17.36 -1.82 4.55
C ALA A 20 -18.10 -1.58 5.88
N PRO A 21 -19.40 -1.92 5.99
CA PRO A 21 -20.14 -1.78 7.23
C PRO A 21 -19.45 -2.49 8.41
N GLY A 22 -19.38 -1.82 9.56
CA GLY A 22 -18.74 -2.35 10.77
C GLY A 22 -17.21 -2.29 10.78
N VAL A 23 -16.58 -1.83 9.70
CA VAL A 23 -15.14 -1.50 9.69
C VAL A 23 -14.97 -0.08 10.22
N GLU A 24 -14.26 0.04 11.34
CA GLU A 24 -13.87 1.31 11.94
C GLU A 24 -12.45 1.65 11.53
N LEU A 25 -12.26 2.81 10.90
CA LEU A 25 -10.96 3.38 10.55
C LEU A 25 -10.81 4.76 11.17
N ARG A 26 -9.59 5.08 11.61
CA ARG A 26 -9.23 6.35 12.21
C ARG A 26 -8.16 7.03 11.38
N VAL A 27 -8.12 8.36 11.48
CA VAL A 27 -7.01 9.13 10.93
C VAL A 27 -5.71 8.68 11.60
N GLY A 28 -4.73 8.28 10.80
CA GLY A 28 -3.45 7.75 11.26
C GLY A 28 -3.31 6.23 11.14
N ASP A 29 -4.40 5.49 10.87
CA ASP A 29 -4.32 4.05 10.60
C ASP A 29 -3.54 3.79 9.30
N ILE A 30 -2.76 2.70 9.29
CA ILE A 30 -1.94 2.27 8.15
C ILE A 30 -2.63 1.08 7.46
N ILE A 31 -2.72 1.13 6.13
CA ILE A 31 -3.32 0.07 5.30
C ILE A 31 -2.27 -0.40 4.29
N ALA A 32 -2.06 -1.72 4.22
CA ALA A 32 -1.25 -2.34 3.18
C ALA A 32 -2.10 -2.60 1.93
N PHE A 33 -1.62 -2.16 0.77
CA PHE A 33 -2.28 -2.38 -0.52
C PHE A 33 -1.49 -3.36 -1.37
N GLY A 34 -2.19 -4.32 -1.98
CA GLY A 34 -1.68 -5.11 -3.09
C GLY A 34 -2.16 -4.54 -4.42
N THR A 35 -1.31 -4.58 -5.44
CA THR A 35 -1.69 -4.26 -6.83
C THR A 35 -1.67 -5.53 -7.68
N SER A 36 -2.51 -5.58 -8.71
CA SER A 36 -2.57 -6.74 -9.62
C SER A 36 -1.27 -6.95 -10.41
N HIS A 37 -0.53 -5.87 -10.67
CA HIS A 37 0.72 -5.87 -11.41
C HIS A 37 1.81 -5.18 -10.57
N PRO A 38 2.36 -5.84 -9.54
CA PRO A 38 3.30 -5.22 -8.60
C PRO A 38 4.55 -4.67 -9.32
N CYS A 39 5.06 -5.39 -10.32
CA CYS A 39 6.24 -4.97 -11.07
C CYS A 39 6.06 -3.63 -11.81
N LEU A 40 4.84 -3.29 -12.24
CA LEU A 40 4.56 -2.00 -12.91
C LEU A 40 4.62 -0.81 -11.96
N THR A 41 4.74 -1.03 -10.66
CA THR A 41 4.88 0.04 -9.67
C THR A 41 6.33 0.33 -9.31
N PHE A 42 7.29 -0.51 -9.73
CA PHE A 42 8.70 -0.36 -9.36
C PHE A 42 9.32 0.93 -9.90
N ASP A 43 8.89 1.40 -11.07
CA ASP A 43 9.39 2.65 -11.67
C ASP A 43 8.91 3.91 -10.92
N LYS A 44 7.94 3.78 -10.01
CA LYS A 44 7.43 4.88 -9.19
C LYS A 44 8.21 5.07 -7.89
N TRP A 45 9.09 4.12 -7.54
CA TRP A 45 9.85 4.12 -6.29
C TRP A 45 11.33 4.02 -6.58
N ARG A 46 12.14 4.96 -6.08
CA ARG A 46 13.61 4.89 -6.17
C ARG A 46 14.22 3.82 -5.26
N THR A 47 13.49 3.41 -4.22
CA THR A 47 13.95 2.44 -3.22
C THR A 47 12.79 1.54 -2.82
N GLY A 48 12.99 0.22 -2.88
CA GLY A 48 12.12 -0.79 -2.29
C GLY A 48 12.69 -1.28 -0.96
N LEU A 49 11.83 -1.76 -0.05
CA LEU A 49 12.23 -2.28 1.25
C LEU A 49 11.90 -3.77 1.35
N LEU A 50 12.86 -4.56 1.80
CA LEU A 50 12.65 -5.93 2.26
C LEU A 50 12.38 -5.88 3.77
N VAL A 51 11.29 -6.51 4.20
CA VAL A 51 10.86 -6.54 5.61
C VAL A 51 10.64 -7.96 6.08
N ASP A 52 10.72 -8.19 7.38
CA ASP A 52 10.35 -9.46 8.01
C ASP A 52 8.84 -9.54 8.34
N GLU A 53 8.43 -10.61 9.01
CA GLU A 53 7.03 -10.83 9.41
C GLU A 53 6.48 -9.80 10.41
N ARG A 54 7.37 -9.07 11.09
CA ARG A 54 7.02 -7.98 12.04
C ARG A 54 7.05 -6.61 11.37
N LEU A 55 7.36 -6.57 10.06
CA LEU A 55 7.56 -5.37 9.26
C LEU A 55 8.81 -4.57 9.65
N ASP A 56 9.78 -5.21 10.31
CA ASP A 56 11.09 -4.63 10.54
C ASP A 56 11.88 -4.61 9.22
N VAL A 57 12.49 -3.48 8.89
CA VAL A 57 13.27 -3.33 7.64
C VAL A 57 14.58 -4.09 7.76
N LEU A 58 14.77 -5.06 6.86
CA LEU A 58 15.98 -5.86 6.76
C LEU A 58 16.98 -5.26 5.76
N GLU A 59 16.49 -4.79 4.61
CA GLU A 59 17.32 -4.28 3.52
C GLU A 59 16.57 -3.24 2.68
N SER A 60 17.32 -2.31 2.08
CA SER A 60 16.83 -1.39 1.06
C SER A 60 17.45 -1.73 -0.30
N MET A 61 16.62 -1.80 -1.34
CA MET A 61 17.04 -2.05 -2.72
C MET A 61 16.77 -0.81 -3.57
N GLU A 62 17.80 -0.28 -4.24
CA GLU A 62 17.63 0.80 -5.21
C GLU A 62 17.07 0.29 -6.54
N THR A 63 16.25 1.11 -7.19
CA THR A 63 15.75 0.85 -8.54
C THR A 63 16.48 1.75 -9.55
N CYS A 64 16.70 1.24 -10.77
CA CYS A 64 17.45 1.94 -11.82
C CYS A 64 16.55 2.20 -13.04
N PHE A 65 15.63 3.15 -12.89
CA PHE A 65 14.72 3.62 -13.95
C PHE A 65 15.03 5.05 -14.40
#